data_AF-A0A3M2DFV9-F1
#
_entry.id   AF-A0A3M2DFV9-F1
#
_cell.length_a   1.000
_cell.length_b   1.000
_cell.length_c   1.000
_cell.angle_alpha   90.00
_cell.angle_beta   90.00
_cell.angle_gamma   90.00
#
_symmetry.space_group_name_H-M   'P 1'
#
loop_
_entity.id
_entity.type
_entity.pdbx_description
1 polymer ?
#
loop_
_entity_poly.entity_id
_entity_poly.type
_entity_poly.pdbx_seq_one_letter_code
_entity_poly.pdbx_strand_id
1 'polypeptide(L)'
;MHNQGKPAKSTKPASGKVLIGGLSEFKPNPYESTKFAGDAISPAVRRLINSVHKDGKNVVLLARRNTVPWFVSFQSTGRNRDLDRFKESICKDLPREIADKASISTIHKYKGLEKDVVIILDAIQRSYPLIHPDWIFTRVLGDHPEKIVDEERRLFYVALTRAVDTLIVITEKGSESLFLNEMTQPTLRKFTAHFGVDPKC
;
A
#
# COMPACT_ATOMS: atom_id res chain seq x y z
N MET A 1 20.29 12.75 24.85
CA MET A 1 18.85 12.94 25.14
C MET A 1 18.07 12.63 23.87
N HIS A 2 17.50 11.43 23.77
CA HIS A 2 16.81 10.99 22.56
C HIS A 2 15.39 11.54 22.53
N ASN A 3 15.15 12.50 21.64
CA ASN A 3 13.86 13.13 21.37
C ASN A 3 12.97 12.12 20.62
N GLN A 4 12.41 11.14 21.34
CA GLN A 4 11.38 10.27 20.76
C GLN A 4 10.11 11.10 20.62
N GLY A 5 9.72 11.39 19.37
CA GLY A 5 8.46 12.07 19.07
C GLY A 5 7.29 11.40 19.81
N LYS A 6 6.32 12.21 20.25
CA LYS A 6 5.18 11.73 21.03
C LYS A 6 4.50 10.56 20.31
N PRO A 7 4.14 9.48 21.02
CA PRO A 7 3.44 8.35 20.41
C PRO A 7 2.13 8.84 19.78
N ALA A 8 1.79 8.27 18.62
CA ALA A 8 0.56 8.59 17.92
C ALA A 8 -0.63 8.35 18.86
N LYS A 9 -1.40 9.41 19.13
CA LYS A 9 -2.65 9.34 19.89
C LYS A 9 -3.80 9.33 18.89
N SER A 10 -4.71 8.37 19.01
CA SER A 10 -5.91 8.34 18.17
C SER A 10 -6.78 9.57 18.46
N THR A 11 -7.15 10.31 17.41
CA THR A 11 -8.03 11.48 17.51
C THR A 11 -9.50 11.08 17.66
N LYS A 12 -9.88 9.82 17.35
CA LYS A 12 -11.26 9.32 17.46
C LYS A 12 -11.32 7.95 18.16
N PRO A 13 -12.34 7.70 19.01
CA PRO A 13 -12.54 6.42 19.69
C PRO A 13 -13.21 5.33 18.83
N ALA A 14 -13.54 5.62 17.56
CA ALA A 14 -14.20 4.67 16.68
C ALA A 14 -13.23 3.56 16.21
N SER A 15 -13.70 2.31 16.19
CA SER A 15 -12.92 1.18 15.69
C SER A 15 -12.71 1.26 14.18
N GLY A 16 -11.46 1.40 13.73
CA GLY A 16 -11.11 1.32 12.32
C GLY A 16 -11.07 -0.11 11.79
N LYS A 17 -11.21 -0.28 10.47
CA LYS A 17 -11.15 -1.57 9.78
C LYS A 17 -9.78 -1.79 9.17
N VAL A 18 -9.15 -2.94 9.44
CA VAL A 18 -7.88 -3.34 8.80
C VAL A 18 -8.13 -4.57 7.92
N LEU A 19 -7.75 -4.47 6.65
CA LEU A 19 -7.81 -5.56 5.68
C LEU A 19 -6.42 -5.84 5.13
N ILE A 20 -6.00 -7.10 5.15
CA ILE A 20 -4.73 -7.54 4.58
C ILE A 20 -5.06 -8.60 3.53
N GLY A 21 -4.47 -8.50 2.34
CA GLY A 21 -4.54 -9.63 1.41
C GLY A 21 -3.37 -9.70 0.44
N GLY A 22 -3.07 -10.94 0.07
CA GLY A 22 -2.00 -11.28 -0.85
C GLY A 22 -2.45 -11.11 -2.30
N LEU A 23 -1.68 -10.37 -3.09
CA LEU A 23 -1.93 -10.18 -4.52
C LEU A 23 -1.91 -11.51 -5.28
N SER A 24 -1.11 -12.47 -4.84
CA SER A 24 -1.05 -13.84 -5.38
C SER A 24 -2.38 -14.60 -5.28
N GLU A 25 -3.26 -14.21 -4.35
CA GLU A 25 -4.58 -14.83 -4.16
C GLU A 25 -5.67 -14.12 -4.98
N PHE A 26 -5.36 -12.95 -5.56
CA PHE A 26 -6.27 -12.19 -6.40
C PHE A 26 -6.44 -12.86 -7.77
N LYS A 27 -7.69 -13.04 -8.18
CA LYS A 27 -8.06 -13.60 -9.49
C LYS A 27 -8.83 -12.56 -10.30
N PRO A 28 -8.19 -11.87 -11.25
CA PRO A 28 -8.90 -10.99 -12.17
C PRO A 28 -9.91 -11.82 -12.98
N ASN A 29 -11.04 -11.21 -13.31
CA ASN A 29 -12.00 -11.85 -14.22
C ASN A 29 -11.46 -11.81 -15.67
N PRO A 30 -12.05 -12.56 -16.62
CA PRO A 30 -11.53 -12.61 -17.99
C PRO A 30 -11.42 -11.24 -18.69
N TYR A 31 -12.37 -10.33 -18.42
CA TYR A 31 -12.34 -8.97 -18.95
C TYR A 31 -11.15 -8.17 -18.41
N GLU A 32 -10.92 -8.22 -17.10
CA GLU A 32 -9.78 -7.56 -16.46
C GLU A 32 -8.45 -8.15 -16.89
N SER A 33 -8.34 -9.48 -16.96
CA SER A 33 -7.14 -10.18 -17.43
C SER A 33 -6.74 -9.73 -18.84
N THR A 34 -7.73 -9.53 -19.71
CA THR A 34 -7.52 -9.02 -21.07
C THR A 34 -7.14 -7.54 -21.04
N LYS A 35 -7.90 -6.72 -20.32
CA LYS A 35 -7.70 -5.26 -20.22
C LYS A 35 -6.34 -4.87 -19.66
N PHE A 36 -5.89 -5.60 -18.65
CA PHE A 36 -4.63 -5.33 -17.94
C PHE A 36 -3.50 -6.28 -18.38
N ALA A 37 -3.71 -7.10 -19.41
CA ALA A 37 -2.68 -7.96 -20.02
C ALA A 37 -1.82 -8.73 -18.99
N GLY A 38 -2.47 -9.36 -18.00
CA GLY A 38 -1.80 -10.14 -16.95
C GLY A 38 -1.25 -9.34 -15.76
N ASP A 39 -1.39 -8.02 -15.72
CA ASP A 39 -1.17 -7.22 -14.51
C ASP A 39 -2.28 -7.48 -13.48
N ALA A 40 -1.90 -8.01 -12.32
CA ALA A 40 -2.83 -8.31 -11.22
C ALA A 40 -3.08 -7.11 -10.30
N ILE A 41 -2.11 -6.19 -10.14
CA ILE A 41 -2.21 -5.09 -9.17
C ILE A 41 -3.18 -4.01 -9.66
N SER A 42 -3.19 -3.70 -10.95
CA SER A 42 -4.11 -2.70 -11.51
C SER A 42 -5.59 -3.08 -11.34
N PRO A 43 -6.06 -4.28 -11.73
CA PRO A 43 -7.45 -4.67 -11.49
C PRO A 43 -7.79 -4.82 -10.01
N ALA A 44 -6.86 -5.30 -9.17
CA ALA A 44 -7.08 -5.39 -7.73
C ALA A 44 -7.33 -4.00 -7.11
N VAL A 45 -6.44 -3.04 -7.40
CA VAL A 45 -6.56 -1.66 -6.92
C VAL A 45 -7.79 -0.97 -7.51
N ARG A 46 -8.13 -1.20 -8.78
CA ARG A 46 -9.34 -0.65 -9.41
C ARG A 46 -10.61 -1.11 -8.68
N ARG A 47 -10.72 -2.39 -8.34
CA ARG A 47 -11.86 -2.92 -7.57
C ARG A 47 -11.94 -2.30 -6.19
N LEU A 48 -10.79 -2.13 -5.51
CA LEU A 48 -10.73 -1.46 -4.22
C LEU A 48 -11.20 -0.01 -4.29
N ILE A 49 -10.72 0.78 -5.26
CA ILE A 49 -11.16 2.17 -5.47
C ILE A 49 -12.68 2.23 -5.67
N ASN A 50 -13.23 1.36 -6.53
CA ASN A 50 -14.68 1.30 -6.76
C ASN A 50 -15.45 0.93 -5.48
N SER A 51 -14.96 -0.02 -4.70
CA SER A 51 -15.58 -0.40 -3.41
C SER A 51 -15.58 0.77 -2.43
N VAL A 52 -14.46 1.48 -2.31
CA VAL A 52 -14.34 2.63 -1.40
C VAL A 52 -15.26 3.78 -1.85
N HIS A 53 -15.38 4.00 -3.15
CA HIS A 53 -16.29 5.01 -3.69
C HIS A 53 -17.76 4.66 -3.41
N LYS A 54 -18.16 3.38 -3.52
CA LYS A 54 -19.52 2.92 -3.16
C LYS A 54 -19.86 3.21 -1.69
N ASP A 55 -18.86 3.18 -0.81
CA ASP A 55 -19.01 3.56 0.60
C ASP A 55 -19.00 5.09 0.83
N GLY A 56 -18.95 5.90 -0.24
CA GLY A 56 -18.92 7.37 -0.16
C GLY A 56 -17.60 7.98 0.31
N LYS A 57 -16.55 7.16 0.45
CA LYS A 57 -15.26 7.54 1.06
C LYS A 57 -14.22 7.95 0.01
N ASN A 58 -13.18 8.65 0.47
CA ASN A 58 -12.01 8.98 -0.35
C ASN A 58 -10.85 8.04 -0.06
N VAL A 59 -9.99 7.82 -1.05
CA VAL A 59 -8.86 6.88 -0.94
C VAL A 59 -7.53 7.50 -1.31
N VAL A 60 -6.48 7.09 -0.60
CA VAL A 60 -5.09 7.32 -0.99
C VAL A 60 -4.37 5.99 -1.11
N LEU A 61 -3.65 5.84 -2.21
CA LEU A 61 -2.74 4.74 -2.46
C LEU A 61 -1.34 5.17 -2.03
N LEU A 62 -0.70 4.40 -1.16
CA LEU A 62 0.64 4.69 -0.65
C LEU A 62 1.62 3.59 -1.04
N ALA A 63 2.81 3.99 -1.47
CA ALA A 63 3.92 3.09 -1.71
C ALA A 63 5.21 3.58 -1.06
N ARG A 64 6.16 2.69 -0.82
CA ARG A 64 7.49 3.04 -0.28
C ARG A 64 8.28 3.89 -1.26
N ARG A 65 8.25 3.49 -2.53
CA ARG A 65 8.98 4.09 -3.65
C ARG A 65 8.00 4.76 -4.60
N ASN A 66 8.50 5.61 -5.49
CA ASN A 66 7.68 6.23 -6.52
C ASN A 66 7.34 5.26 -7.67
N THR A 67 7.19 3.97 -7.37
CA THR A 67 6.82 2.90 -8.31
C THR A 67 6.12 1.79 -7.52
N VAL A 68 5.29 0.98 -8.19
CA VAL A 68 4.83 -0.30 -7.61
C VAL A 68 5.84 -1.41 -7.88
N PRO A 69 5.94 -2.44 -7.01
CA PRO A 69 6.96 -3.47 -7.15
C PRO A 69 6.57 -4.60 -8.14
N TRP A 70 5.30 -4.70 -8.53
CA TRP A 70 4.81 -5.71 -9.49
C TRP A 70 4.84 -5.21 -10.94
N PHE A 71 4.70 -6.16 -11.87
CA PHE A 71 4.50 -5.86 -13.27
C PHE A 71 3.21 -5.07 -13.48
N VAL A 72 3.29 -3.99 -14.26
CA VAL A 72 2.15 -3.18 -14.69
C VAL A 72 2.19 -3.05 -16.21
N SER A 73 1.07 -3.39 -16.83
CA SER A 73 0.90 -3.23 -18.27
C SER A 73 0.48 -1.79 -18.59
N PHE A 74 1.44 -0.99 -19.05
CA PHE A 74 1.16 0.36 -19.53
C PHE A 74 0.89 0.32 -21.03
N GLN A 75 -0.30 0.76 -21.44
CA GLN A 75 -0.68 0.83 -22.87
C GLN A 75 0.07 1.93 -23.67
N SER A 76 0.92 2.73 -23.02
CA SER A 76 1.63 3.86 -23.62
C SER A 76 3.16 3.65 -23.54
N THR A 77 3.90 4.20 -24.49
CA THR A 77 5.36 4.04 -24.66
C THR A 77 6.22 4.97 -23.79
N GLY A 78 5.62 5.75 -22.88
CA GLY A 78 6.38 6.57 -21.93
C GLY A 78 7.40 5.75 -21.12
N ARG A 79 8.59 6.31 -20.87
CA ARG A 79 9.65 5.61 -20.12
C ARG A 79 9.40 5.54 -18.61
N ASN A 80 8.65 6.50 -18.04
CA ASN A 80 8.50 6.57 -16.58
C ASN A 80 7.42 5.60 -16.09
N ARG A 81 7.73 4.78 -15.07
CA ARG A 81 6.78 3.83 -14.45
C ARG A 81 6.42 4.28 -13.04
N ASP A 82 6.19 5.58 -12.91
CA ASP A 82 5.95 6.19 -11.61
C ASP A 82 4.53 5.95 -11.10
N LEU A 83 4.29 6.36 -9.85
CA LEU A 83 2.99 6.23 -9.21
C LEU A 83 1.90 7.04 -9.91
N ASP A 84 2.20 8.24 -10.40
CA ASP A 84 1.19 9.07 -11.08
C ASP A 84 0.69 8.37 -12.34
N ARG A 85 1.60 7.81 -13.13
CA ARG A 85 1.25 6.99 -14.29
C ARG A 85 0.48 5.72 -13.92
N PHE A 86 0.81 5.09 -12.81
CA PHE A 86 0.06 3.94 -12.30
C PHE A 86 -1.38 4.32 -11.91
N LYS A 87 -1.56 5.47 -11.26
CA LYS A 87 -2.90 5.99 -10.97
C LYS A 87 -3.65 6.29 -12.26
N GLU A 88 -3.02 6.96 -13.23
CA GLU A 88 -3.60 7.24 -14.54
C GLU A 88 -4.06 5.96 -15.25
N SER A 89 -3.23 4.90 -15.25
CA SER A 89 -3.59 3.64 -15.93
C SER A 89 -4.79 2.95 -15.27
N ILE A 90 -4.90 2.99 -13.94
CA ILE A 90 -6.04 2.44 -13.21
C ILE A 90 -7.31 3.28 -13.41
N CYS A 91 -7.18 4.60 -13.49
CA CYS A 91 -8.30 5.53 -13.53
C CYS A 91 -8.77 5.90 -14.93
N LYS A 92 -8.03 5.55 -16.00
CA LYS A 92 -8.28 5.95 -17.39
C LYS A 92 -9.74 5.79 -17.85
N ASP A 93 -10.40 4.71 -17.41
CA ASP A 93 -11.79 4.39 -17.77
C ASP A 93 -12.71 4.34 -16.53
N LEU A 94 -12.41 5.14 -15.50
CA LEU A 94 -13.31 5.37 -14.38
C LEU A 94 -14.04 6.70 -14.56
N PRO A 95 -15.32 6.81 -14.12
CA PRO A 95 -15.98 8.10 -14.01
C PRO A 95 -15.17 9.09 -13.18
N ARG A 96 -15.19 10.38 -13.56
CA ARG A 96 -14.40 11.43 -12.90
C ARG A 96 -14.68 11.51 -11.39
N GLU A 97 -15.94 11.36 -11.00
CA GLU A 97 -16.37 11.31 -9.58
C GLU A 97 -15.71 10.21 -8.74
N ILE A 98 -15.22 9.14 -9.38
CA ILE A 98 -14.45 8.07 -8.75
C ILE A 98 -12.96 8.42 -8.77
N ALA A 99 -12.45 8.81 -9.94
CA ALA A 99 -11.03 9.11 -10.14
C ALA A 99 -10.52 10.28 -9.28
N ASP A 100 -11.36 11.31 -9.09
CA ASP A 100 -11.03 12.52 -8.31
C ASP A 100 -10.98 12.24 -6.80
N LYS A 101 -11.70 11.22 -6.34
CA LYS A 101 -11.67 10.76 -4.93
C LYS A 101 -10.48 9.85 -4.62
N ALA A 102 -9.74 9.41 -5.64
CA ALA A 102 -8.53 8.63 -5.50
C ALA A 102 -7.28 9.51 -5.63
N SER A 103 -6.29 9.28 -4.78
CA SER A 103 -4.98 9.93 -4.83
C SER A 103 -3.87 8.90 -4.67
N ILE A 104 -2.65 9.22 -5.09
CA ILE A 104 -1.49 8.35 -4.92
C ILE A 104 -0.28 9.15 -4.43
N SER A 105 0.54 8.55 -3.58
CA SER A 105 1.76 9.21 -3.11
C SER A 105 2.78 8.20 -2.59
N THR A 106 4.01 8.66 -2.39
CA THR A 106 4.95 7.93 -1.54
C THR A 106 4.64 8.22 -0.08
N ILE A 107 4.91 7.27 0.82
CA ILE A 107 4.69 7.49 2.26
C ILE A 107 5.46 8.71 2.77
N HIS A 108 6.67 8.93 2.24
CA HIS A 108 7.49 10.08 2.58
C HIS A 108 6.80 11.41 2.28
N LYS A 109 6.24 11.54 1.07
CA LYS A 109 5.53 12.75 0.64
C LYS A 109 4.20 12.93 1.36
N TYR A 110 3.59 11.84 1.83
CA TYR A 110 2.28 11.86 2.50
C TYR A 110 2.33 12.06 4.02
N LYS A 111 3.50 12.33 4.60
CA LYS A 111 3.64 12.58 6.04
C LYS A 111 2.76 13.76 6.48
N GLY A 112 2.05 13.59 7.60
CA GLY A 112 1.16 14.62 8.16
C GLY A 112 -0.22 14.74 7.50
N LEU A 113 -0.49 13.98 6.44
CA LEU A 113 -1.81 13.94 5.79
C LEU A 113 -2.57 12.68 6.20
N GLU A 114 -3.90 12.71 6.15
CA GLU A 114 -4.77 11.57 6.44
C GLU A 114 -5.85 11.42 5.37
N LYS A 115 -6.44 10.22 5.27
CA LYS A 115 -7.53 9.92 4.34
C LYS A 115 -8.50 8.91 4.96
N ASP A 116 -9.77 8.96 4.54
CA ASP A 116 -10.81 8.02 5.00
C ASP A 116 -10.33 6.57 4.84
N VAL A 117 -9.82 6.25 3.64
CA VAL A 117 -9.22 4.95 3.34
C VAL A 117 -7.78 5.11 2.85
N VAL A 118 -6.88 4.30 3.38
CA VAL A 118 -5.50 4.17 2.93
C VAL A 118 -5.27 2.77 2.40
N ILE A 119 -4.69 2.67 1.21
CA ILE A 119 -4.23 1.40 0.64
C ILE A 119 -2.70 1.43 0.57
N ILE A 120 -2.03 0.62 1.39
CA ILE A 120 -0.59 0.40 1.25
C ILE A 120 -0.40 -0.62 0.13
N LEU A 121 0.19 -0.15 -0.96
CA LEU A 121 0.34 -0.93 -2.19
C LEU A 121 1.37 -2.03 -2.04
N ASP A 122 2.46 -1.82 -1.29
CA ASP A 122 3.69 -2.60 -1.44
C ASP A 122 4.23 -3.20 -0.14
N ALA A 123 3.37 -3.74 0.74
CA ALA A 123 3.77 -4.30 2.04
C ALA A 123 4.47 -5.67 1.94
N ILE A 124 5.58 -5.72 1.20
CA ILE A 124 6.38 -6.90 0.89
C ILE A 124 7.82 -6.76 1.41
N GLN A 125 8.54 -7.87 1.50
CA GLN A 125 9.89 -7.94 2.08
C GLN A 125 10.88 -6.96 1.44
N ARG A 126 10.83 -6.79 0.11
CA ARG A 126 11.72 -5.88 -0.65
C ARG A 126 11.36 -4.40 -0.59
N SER A 127 10.29 -4.05 0.11
CA SER A 127 9.85 -2.65 0.31
C SER A 127 9.91 -2.24 1.78
N TYR A 128 9.80 -3.18 2.71
CA TYR A 128 9.81 -2.89 4.14
C TYR A 128 10.53 -3.98 4.92
N PRO A 129 11.76 -3.71 5.39
CA PRO A 129 12.55 -2.49 5.16
C PRO A 129 13.13 -2.40 3.73
N LEU A 130 13.23 -1.20 3.18
CA LEU A 130 14.01 -0.97 1.96
C LEU A 130 15.49 -0.79 2.31
N ILE A 131 16.27 -1.87 2.27
CA ILE A 131 17.71 -1.83 2.56
C ILE A 131 18.50 -1.80 1.25
N HIS A 132 19.30 -0.76 1.03
CA HIS A 132 20.20 -0.70 -0.13
C HIS A 132 21.44 -1.60 0.10
N PRO A 133 21.94 -2.34 -0.91
CA PRO A 133 23.16 -3.14 -0.79
C PRO A 133 24.36 -2.33 -0.26
N ASP A 134 24.51 -1.08 -0.70
CA ASP A 134 25.60 -0.20 -0.24
C ASP A 134 25.57 0.10 1.27
N TRP A 135 24.40 -0.02 1.92
CA TRP A 135 24.25 0.16 3.36
C TRP A 135 24.71 -1.05 4.19
N ILE A 136 24.85 -2.21 3.53
CA ILE A 136 25.50 -3.37 4.13
C ILE A 136 27.00 -3.07 4.31
N PHE A 137 27.59 -2.26 3.43
CA PHE A 137 29.00 -1.85 3.51
C PHE A 137 29.25 -0.73 4.53
N THR A 138 28.28 0.16 4.81
CA THR A 138 28.39 1.15 5.90
C THR A 138 28.40 0.53 7.30
N ARG A 139 28.03 -0.77 7.43
CA ARG A 139 28.27 -1.57 8.65
C ARG A 139 29.75 -1.59 9.06
N VAL A 140 30.67 -1.43 8.11
CA VAL A 140 32.12 -1.38 8.35
C VAL A 140 32.56 0.01 8.84
N LEU A 141 31.75 1.06 8.65
CA LEU A 141 32.08 2.46 8.91
C LEU A 141 31.38 3.08 10.13
N GLY A 142 30.62 2.28 10.91
CA GLY A 142 30.12 2.70 12.25
C GLY A 142 28.68 3.20 12.33
N ASP A 143 27.94 3.26 11.21
CA ASP A 143 26.49 3.43 11.25
C ASP A 143 25.79 2.08 11.44
N HIS A 144 25.05 1.94 12.53
CA HIS A 144 24.39 0.68 12.90
C HIS A 144 23.20 0.42 11.96
N PRO A 145 23.19 -0.67 11.17
CA PRO A 145 22.07 -1.03 10.29
C PRO A 145 20.72 -1.13 10.99
N GLU A 146 20.73 -1.37 12.30
CA GLU A 146 19.55 -1.35 13.16
C GLU A 146 18.82 0.01 13.13
N LYS A 147 19.54 1.13 13.08
CA LYS A 147 18.94 2.47 12.98
C LYS A 147 18.14 2.64 11.69
N ILE A 148 18.67 2.15 10.56
CA ILE A 148 17.99 2.21 9.26
C ILE A 148 16.72 1.37 9.30
N VAL A 149 16.80 0.16 9.86
CA VAL A 149 15.64 -0.72 10.03
C VAL A 149 14.59 -0.05 10.92
N ASP A 150 14.99 0.60 12.01
CA ASP A 150 14.09 1.35 12.89
C ASP A 150 13.43 2.56 12.20
N GLU A 151 14.16 3.26 11.33
CA GLU A 151 13.61 4.36 10.53
C GLU A 151 12.59 3.86 9.51
N GLU A 152 12.90 2.76 8.80
CA GLU A 152 11.97 2.11 7.87
C GLU A 152 10.73 1.57 8.61
N ARG A 153 10.90 1.02 9.81
CA ARG A 153 9.81 0.57 10.68
C ARG A 153 8.91 1.75 11.08
N ARG A 154 9.49 2.87 11.53
CA ARG A 154 8.74 4.09 11.85
C ARG A 154 7.98 4.62 10.62
N LEU A 155 8.60 4.58 9.44
CA LEU A 155 7.95 4.98 8.20
C LEU A 155 6.75 4.08 7.87
N PHE A 156 6.88 2.77 8.04
CA PHE A 156 5.77 1.83 7.86
C PHE A 156 4.63 2.11 8.85
N TYR A 157 4.93 2.32 10.14
CA TYR A 157 3.92 2.73 11.13
C TYR A 157 3.25 4.07 10.81
N VAL A 158 4.00 5.02 10.25
CA VAL A 158 3.42 6.26 9.73
C VAL A 158 2.37 5.93 8.67
N ALA A 159 2.66 5.08 7.68
CA ALA A 159 1.70 4.68 6.66
C ALA A 159 0.42 4.05 7.26
N LEU A 160 0.57 3.14 8.22
CA LEU A 160 -0.56 2.46 8.86
C LEU A 160 -1.51 3.42 9.59
N THR A 161 -0.96 4.50 10.15
CA THR A 161 -1.71 5.51 10.91
C THR A 161 -2.26 6.64 10.04
N ARG A 162 -2.11 6.59 8.71
CA ARG A 162 -2.69 7.59 7.80
C ARG A 162 -4.19 7.37 7.55
N ALA A 163 -4.71 6.18 7.88
CA ALA A 163 -6.09 5.81 7.70
C ALA A 163 -6.96 6.36 8.83
N VAL A 164 -8.01 7.09 8.49
CA VAL A 164 -9.00 7.57 9.46
C VAL A 164 -10.02 6.47 9.79
N ASP A 165 -10.42 5.67 8.81
CA ASP A 165 -11.47 4.66 8.95
C ASP A 165 -10.99 3.27 8.53
N THR A 166 -10.52 3.12 7.28
CA THR A 166 -10.11 1.82 6.74
C THR A 166 -8.65 1.83 6.29
N LEU A 167 -7.87 0.86 6.77
CA LEU A 167 -6.56 0.52 6.25
C LEU A 167 -6.66 -0.77 5.42
N ILE A 168 -6.14 -0.73 4.20
CA ILE A 168 -6.00 -1.90 3.33
C ILE A 168 -4.52 -2.09 3.03
N VAL A 169 -4.02 -3.31 3.19
CA VAL A 169 -2.62 -3.66 2.99
C VAL A 169 -2.54 -4.72 1.90
N ILE A 170 -1.91 -4.37 0.79
CA ILE A 170 -1.59 -5.29 -0.30
C ILE A 170 -0.19 -5.85 -0.07
N THR A 171 -0.10 -7.18 -0.05
CA THR A 171 1.15 -7.91 0.16
C THR A 171 1.25 -9.08 -0.84
N GLU A 172 2.24 -9.96 -0.67
CA GLU A 172 2.43 -11.15 -1.48
C GLU A 172 2.72 -12.34 -0.57
N LYS A 173 1.96 -13.42 -0.74
CA LYS A 173 2.03 -14.59 0.14
C LYS A 173 3.42 -15.21 0.10
N GLY A 174 4.06 -15.37 1.26
CA GLY A 174 5.43 -15.88 1.38
C GLY A 174 6.52 -14.85 1.07
N SER A 175 6.16 -13.60 0.78
CA SER A 175 7.06 -12.46 0.58
C SER A 175 6.56 -11.22 1.32
N GLU A 176 5.81 -11.42 2.41
CA GLU A 176 5.26 -10.35 3.21
C GLU A 176 6.38 -9.49 3.83
N SER A 177 6.08 -8.21 4.09
CA SER A 177 7.00 -7.36 4.85
C SER A 177 7.33 -7.99 6.21
N LEU A 178 8.60 -7.86 6.62
CA LEU A 178 9.02 -8.24 7.97
C LEU A 178 8.16 -7.55 9.04
N PHE A 179 7.87 -6.27 8.87
CA PHE A 179 7.05 -5.50 9.81
C PHE A 179 5.59 -5.96 9.82
N LEU A 180 5.04 -6.39 8.68
CA LEU A 180 3.69 -6.95 8.63
C LEU A 180 3.59 -8.29 9.37
N ASN A 181 4.62 -9.13 9.23
CA ASN A 181 4.71 -10.41 9.95
C ASN A 181 4.83 -10.22 11.46
N GLU A 182 5.61 -9.23 11.92
CA GLU A 182 5.70 -8.86 13.34
C GLU A 182 4.33 -8.48 13.92
N MET A 183 3.49 -7.77 13.15
CA MET A 183 2.17 -7.31 13.62
C MET A 183 1.09 -8.39 13.59
N THR A 184 1.23 -9.41 12.75
CA THR A 184 0.21 -10.46 12.54
C THR A 184 0.47 -11.75 13.33
N GLN A 185 1.50 -11.75 14.18
CA GLN A 185 1.76 -12.84 15.13
C GLN A 185 0.57 -13.05 16.09
N PRO A 186 0.36 -14.28 16.60
CA PRO A 186 -0.91 -14.73 17.23
C PRO A 186 -1.41 -13.92 18.44
N THR A 187 -0.60 -13.03 19.00
CA THR A 187 -0.99 -12.11 20.06
C THR A 187 -1.84 -10.93 19.58
N LEU A 188 -1.94 -10.67 18.28
CA LEU A 188 -2.78 -9.61 17.70
C LEU A 188 -3.73 -10.21 16.64
N ARG A 189 -5.03 -10.12 16.92
CA ARG A 189 -6.13 -10.75 16.18
C ARG A 189 -6.01 -10.62 14.65
N LYS A 190 -5.97 -11.75 13.97
CA LYS A 190 -6.10 -11.87 12.50
C LYS A 190 -7.50 -11.45 12.05
N PHE A 191 -7.60 -10.40 11.23
CA PHE A 191 -8.75 -10.15 10.36
C PHE A 191 -8.31 -10.43 8.92
N THR A 192 -8.61 -11.62 8.43
CA THR A 192 -8.45 -12.00 7.02
C THR A 192 -9.78 -11.77 6.31
N ALA A 193 -9.90 -10.67 5.57
CA ALA A 193 -10.98 -10.54 4.59
C ALA A 193 -10.49 -11.13 3.27
N HIS A 194 -11.15 -12.19 2.81
CA HIS A 194 -10.93 -12.73 1.49
C HIS A 194 -11.43 -11.70 0.47
N PHE A 195 -10.63 -11.41 -0.54
CA PHE A 195 -11.01 -10.57 -1.67
C PHE A 195 -12.11 -11.26 -2.50
N GLY A 196 -13.36 -11.11 -2.06
CA GLY A 196 -14.56 -11.47 -2.81
C GLY A 196 -15.36 -10.20 -3.07
N VAL A 197 -14.98 -9.42 -4.09
CA VAL A 197 -15.91 -8.45 -4.68
C VAL A 197 -16.73 -9.23 -5.69
N ASP A 198 -18.05 -9.21 -5.52
CA ASP A 198 -19.02 -9.97 -6.32
C ASP A 198 -18.68 -9.93 -7.83
N PRO A 199 -18.69 -11.07 -8.53
CA PRO A 199 -18.43 -11.15 -9.96
C PRO A 199 -19.54 -10.55 -10.84
N LYS A 200 -20.52 -9.86 -10.24
CA LYS A 200 -21.65 -9.21 -10.92
C LYS A 200 -21.51 -7.68 -10.88
N CYS A 201 -20.50 -7.14 -11.56
CA CYS A 201 -20.41 -5.74 -12.00
C CYS A 201 -19.69 -5.71 -13.34
#